data_AF-A0A524QSB1-F1
#
_entry.id   AF-A0A524QSB1-F1
#
_cell.length_a   1.000
_cell.length_b   1.000
_cell.length_c   1.000
_cell.angle_alpha   90.00
_cell.angle_beta   90.00
_cell.angle_gamma   90.00
#
_symmetry.space_group_name_H-M   'P 1'
#
loop_
_entity.id
_entity.type
_entity.pdbx_description
1 polymer ?
#
loop_
_entity_poly.entity_id
_entity_poly.type
_entity_poly.pdbx_seq_one_letter_code
_entity_poly.pdbx_strand_id
1 'polypeptide(L)'
;MAVFVGVTAMSSSVNGEDKTAQAATIKLPAPRLTSSTSVEEAISKRRSVRQYQDSALSLSELSQLLWAAQGITDTARGLRAAPSAGALYPLEVYAVVGNVTGIAPGIYKYKYRTH
;
A
#
# COMPACT_ATOMS: atom_id res chain seq x y z
N MET A 1 -17.00 14.75 -11.51
CA MET A 1 -17.63 13.66 -10.74
C MET A 1 -16.60 13.16 -9.73
N ALA A 2 -16.68 13.62 -8.49
CA ALA A 2 -15.67 13.35 -7.48
C ALA A 2 -15.85 11.94 -6.93
N VAL A 3 -14.86 11.07 -7.12
CA VAL A 3 -14.86 9.68 -6.64
C VAL A 3 -13.92 9.60 -5.43
N PHE A 4 -14.48 9.24 -4.27
CA PHE A 4 -13.78 9.10 -2.99
C PHE A 4 -12.97 7.77 -2.95
N VAL A 5 -11.75 7.78 -2.38
CA VAL A 5 -10.74 6.71 -2.52
C VAL A 5 -10.17 6.30 -1.17
N GLY A 6 -10.33 5.03 -0.75
CA GLY A 6 -10.17 4.41 0.59
C GLY A 6 -8.79 3.90 1.03
N VAL A 7 -8.38 4.10 2.29
CA VAL A 7 -7.47 3.19 3.04
C VAL A 7 -8.04 3.14 4.46
N THR A 8 -8.46 1.97 4.93
CA THR A 8 -9.23 1.86 6.18
C THR A 8 -8.29 1.51 7.32
N ALA A 9 -8.25 2.34 8.37
CA ALA A 9 -7.63 2.01 9.65
C ALA A 9 -8.57 1.11 10.47
N MET A 10 -8.05 0.06 11.12
CA MET A 10 -8.81 -0.79 12.05
C MET A 10 -8.37 -0.47 13.48
N SER A 11 -9.32 -0.09 14.34
CA SER A 11 -9.09 0.13 15.78
C SER A 11 -9.71 -1.03 16.56
N SER A 12 -8.96 -1.62 17.49
CA SER A 12 -9.46 -2.65 18.41
C SER A 12 -10.06 -1.98 19.66
N SER A 13 -11.39 -2.03 19.80
CA SER A 13 -12.07 -1.77 21.08
C SER A 13 -13.03 -2.92 21.40
N VAL A 14 -12.74 -3.60 22.51
CA VAL A 14 -13.64 -4.54 23.19
C VAL A 14 -14.54 -3.70 24.10
N ASN A 15 -15.70 -3.29 23.60
CA ASN A 15 -16.94 -3.19 24.36
C ASN A 15 -18.06 -2.69 23.44
N GLY A 16 -19.21 -3.34 23.53
CA GLY A 16 -20.36 -3.14 22.66
C GLY A 16 -20.93 -1.74 22.75
N GLU A 17 -20.71 -0.96 21.70
CA GLU A 17 -21.60 0.04 21.11
C GLU A 17 -21.06 0.25 19.70
N ASP A 18 -21.75 -0.27 18.69
CA ASP A 18 -21.31 -0.31 17.28
C ASP A 18 -21.45 1.07 16.62
N LYS A 19 -20.70 2.05 17.13
CA LYS A 19 -20.38 3.27 16.41
C LYS A 19 -19.25 2.91 15.47
N THR A 20 -19.60 2.52 14.24
CA THR A 20 -18.62 2.30 13.17
C THR A 20 -17.88 3.61 12.93
N ALA A 21 -16.74 3.79 13.60
CA ALA A 21 -15.84 4.90 13.37
C ALA A 21 -15.48 4.85 11.88
N GLN A 22 -15.96 5.83 11.12
CA GLN A 22 -15.73 5.92 9.70
C GLN A 22 -14.24 6.14 9.50
N ALA A 23 -13.50 5.05 9.27
CA ALA A 23 -12.05 5.10 9.30
C ALA A 23 -11.55 6.04 8.20
N ALA A 24 -10.84 7.08 8.62
CA ALA A 24 -10.28 8.09 7.74
C ALA A 24 -9.42 7.41 6.68
N THR A 25 -9.58 7.90 5.46
CA THR A 25 -9.14 7.26 4.25
C THR A 25 -8.09 8.14 3.58
N ILE A 26 -6.97 7.55 3.17
CA ILE A 26 -5.80 8.29 2.72
C ILE A 26 -5.57 8.06 1.23
N LYS A 27 -5.55 9.14 0.44
CA LYS A 27 -5.23 9.07 -0.98
C LYS A 27 -3.72 8.94 -1.16
N LEU A 28 -3.32 7.88 -1.85
CA LEU A 28 -1.92 7.66 -2.22
C LEU A 28 -1.60 8.39 -3.54
N PRO A 29 -0.39 8.94 -3.69
CA PRO A 29 0.08 9.48 -4.97
C PRO A 29 0.24 8.35 -5.99
N ALA A 30 0.17 8.68 -7.28
CA ALA A 30 0.35 7.71 -8.35
C ALA A 30 1.77 7.10 -8.32
N PRO A 31 1.93 5.80 -8.61
CA PRO A 31 3.22 5.15 -8.67
C PRO A 31 4.04 5.63 -9.87
N ARG A 32 5.37 5.60 -9.73
CA ARG A 32 6.29 5.78 -10.85
C ARG A 32 6.41 4.46 -11.60
N LEU A 33 6.24 4.53 -12.92
CA LEU A 33 6.29 3.37 -13.82
C LEU A 33 7.65 3.20 -14.52
N THR A 34 8.55 4.16 -14.35
CA THR A 34 9.90 4.14 -14.90
C THR A 34 10.93 4.40 -13.80
N SER A 35 12.12 3.83 -13.98
CA SER A 35 13.25 3.97 -13.06
C SER A 35 14.56 3.95 -13.86
N SER A 36 15.60 4.59 -13.32
CA SER A 36 16.97 4.45 -13.85
C SER A 36 17.64 3.14 -13.44
N THR A 37 17.12 2.45 -12.42
CA THR A 37 17.60 1.14 -11.98
C THR A 37 17.01 0.05 -12.88
N SER A 38 17.87 -0.76 -13.50
CA SER A 38 17.41 -1.90 -14.30
C SER A 38 16.91 -3.06 -13.41
N VAL A 39 16.18 -4.00 -14.00
CA VAL A 39 15.72 -5.19 -13.29
C VAL A 39 16.91 -6.05 -12.83
N GLU A 40 17.91 -6.21 -13.68
CA GLU A 40 19.14 -6.95 -13.41
C GLU A 40 19.91 -6.33 -12.23
N GLU A 41 20.02 -4.99 -12.20
CA GLU A 41 20.66 -4.28 -11.12
C GLU A 41 19.91 -4.45 -9.79
N ALA A 42 18.58 -4.33 -9.82
CA ALA A 42 17.73 -4.52 -8.64
C ALA A 42 17.87 -5.94 -8.07
N ILE A 43 17.87 -6.97 -8.93
CA ILE A 43 18.07 -8.38 -8.53
C ILE A 43 19.47 -8.58 -7.93
N SER A 44 20.51 -8.06 -8.58
CA SER A 44 21.90 -8.19 -8.13
C SER A 44 22.13 -7.55 -6.75
N LYS A 45 21.57 -6.35 -6.53
CA LYS A 45 21.71 -5.58 -5.28
C LYS A 45 20.78 -6.04 -4.16
N ARG A 46 19.76 -6.85 -4.43
CA ARG A 46 18.77 -7.28 -3.43
C ARG A 46 19.44 -7.98 -2.25
N ARG A 47 19.24 -7.45 -1.03
CA ARG A 47 19.68 -8.04 0.24
C ARG A 47 18.57 -7.91 1.28
N SER A 48 18.60 -8.77 2.31
CA SER A 48 17.73 -8.63 3.47
C SER A 48 18.39 -7.66 4.46
N VAL A 49 17.78 -6.49 4.66
CA VAL A 49 18.25 -5.44 5.57
C VAL A 49 17.41 -5.46 6.86
N ARG A 50 18.05 -5.35 8.02
CA ARG A 50 17.41 -5.41 9.35
C ARG A 50 17.78 -4.25 10.29
N GLN A 51 18.59 -3.32 9.79
CA GLN A 51 18.93 -2.07 10.45
C GLN A 51 18.41 -0.94 9.55
N TYR A 52 17.61 -0.05 10.12
CA TYR A 52 16.92 1.00 9.38
C TYR A 52 17.35 2.37 9.90
N GLN A 53 17.22 3.38 9.06
CA GLN A 53 17.39 4.76 9.50
C GLN A 53 16.13 5.21 10.26
N ASP A 54 16.28 6.17 11.17
CA ASP A 54 15.17 6.75 11.91
C ASP A 54 14.35 7.77 11.09
N SER A 55 14.70 7.97 9.82
CA SER A 55 13.99 8.86 8.90
C SER A 55 12.63 8.30 8.51
N ALA A 56 11.63 9.19 8.46
CA ALA A 56 10.29 8.83 8.02
C ALA A 56 10.28 8.52 6.52
N LEU A 57 9.50 7.52 6.10
CA LEU A 57 9.18 7.34 4.69
C LEU A 57 8.25 8.46 4.21
N SER A 58 8.45 8.91 2.98
CA SER A 58 7.48 9.75 2.29
C SER A 58 6.24 8.96 1.88
N LEU A 59 5.13 9.67 1.71
CA LEU A 59 3.88 9.07 1.21
C LEU A 59 4.07 8.42 -0.19
N SER A 60 4.93 9.00 -1.02
CA SER A 60 5.26 8.48 -2.36
C SER A 60 6.04 7.17 -2.30
N GLU A 61 6.94 7.00 -1.33
CA GLU A 61 7.66 5.73 -1.15
C GLU A 61 6.73 4.63 -0.65
N LEU A 62 5.86 4.94 0.33
CA LEU A 62 4.85 3.99 0.79
C LEU A 62 3.90 3.60 -0.36
N SER A 63 3.42 4.57 -1.14
CA SER A 63 2.62 4.33 -2.34
C SER A 63 3.33 3.38 -3.30
N GLN A 64 4.60 3.67 -3.65
CA GLN A 64 5.36 2.86 -4.59
C GLN A 64 5.49 1.41 -4.12
N LEU A 65 5.76 1.19 -2.83
CA LEU A 65 5.88 -0.15 -2.23
C LEU A 65 4.56 -0.92 -2.30
N LEU A 66 3.44 -0.28 -1.94
CA LEU A 66 2.11 -0.89 -1.97
C LEU A 66 1.67 -1.24 -3.40
N TRP A 67 1.94 -0.35 -4.36
CA TRP A 67 1.68 -0.63 -5.77
C TRP A 67 2.56 -1.77 -6.29
N ALA A 68 3.86 -1.79 -5.98
CA ALA A 68 4.74 -2.87 -6.40
C ALA A 68 4.32 -4.23 -5.82
N ALA A 69 3.73 -4.26 -4.62
CA ALA A 69 3.27 -5.49 -3.98
C ALA A 69 1.98 -6.07 -4.62
N GLN A 70 0.94 -5.24 -4.81
CA GLN A 70 -0.40 -5.70 -5.25
C GLN A 70 -1.18 -4.64 -6.07
N GLY A 71 -0.54 -3.59 -6.57
CA GLY A 71 -1.19 -2.54 -7.37
C GLY A 71 -1.64 -3.01 -8.74
N ILE A 72 -2.61 -2.31 -9.34
CA ILE A 72 -3.12 -2.61 -10.68
C ILE A 72 -2.09 -2.17 -11.73
N THR A 73 -1.81 -3.06 -12.69
CA THR A 73 -0.94 -2.81 -13.85
C THR A 73 -1.70 -2.81 -15.18
N ASP A 74 -2.86 -3.47 -15.23
CA ASP A 74 -3.81 -3.41 -16.35
C ASP A 74 -5.20 -3.14 -15.79
N THR A 75 -5.73 -1.94 -16.03
CA THR A 75 -7.05 -1.52 -15.53
C THR A 75 -8.20 -2.17 -16.27
N ALA A 76 -8.04 -2.52 -17.54
CA ALA A 76 -9.08 -3.14 -18.35
C ALA A 76 -9.31 -4.60 -17.92
N ARG A 77 -8.23 -5.32 -17.62
CA ARG A 77 -8.28 -6.73 -17.18
C ARG A 77 -8.24 -6.90 -15.66
N GLY A 78 -7.95 -5.83 -14.92
CA GLY A 78 -7.81 -5.86 -13.46
C GLY A 78 -6.57 -6.63 -12.99
N LEU A 79 -5.53 -6.72 -13.82
CA LEU A 79 -4.31 -7.44 -13.47
C LEU A 79 -3.48 -6.64 -12.46
N ARG A 80 -2.82 -7.35 -11.57
CA ARG A 80 -1.96 -6.78 -10.53
C ARG A 80 -0.47 -6.98 -10.82
N ALA A 81 0.36 -6.19 -10.16
CA ALA A 81 1.82 -6.27 -10.22
C ALA A 81 2.36 -7.67 -9.87
N ALA A 82 1.72 -8.36 -8.93
CA ALA A 82 2.00 -9.76 -8.63
C ALA A 82 1.03 -10.69 -9.38
N PRO A 83 1.49 -11.76 -10.05
CA PRO A 83 0.61 -12.73 -10.69
C PRO A 83 -0.15 -13.56 -9.64
N SER A 84 -1.29 -14.14 -10.05
CA SER A 84 -2.10 -15.01 -9.19
C SER A 84 -2.85 -16.04 -10.04
N ALA A 85 -2.95 -17.27 -9.53
CA ALA A 85 -3.67 -18.36 -10.20
C ALA A 85 -5.13 -17.96 -10.44
N GLY A 86 -5.57 -18.07 -11.71
CA GLY A 86 -6.92 -17.69 -12.13
C GLY A 86 -7.28 -16.21 -11.92
N ALA A 87 -6.30 -15.33 -11.70
CA ALA A 87 -6.53 -13.93 -11.35
C ALA A 87 -7.45 -13.74 -10.10
N LEU A 88 -7.43 -14.69 -9.17
CA LEU A 88 -8.28 -14.66 -7.97
C LEU A 88 -7.75 -13.68 -6.91
N TYR A 89 -6.44 -13.47 -6.86
CA TYR A 89 -5.77 -12.53 -5.96
C TYR A 89 -6.23 -12.62 -4.49
N PRO A 90 -6.07 -13.78 -3.83
CA PRO A 90 -6.58 -14.01 -2.47
C PRO A 90 -5.85 -13.21 -1.39
N LEU A 91 -4.70 -12.60 -1.72
CA LEU A 91 -3.87 -11.87 -0.77
C LEU A 91 -4.36 -10.44 -0.59
N GLU A 92 -4.40 -10.01 0.68
CA GLU A 92 -4.62 -8.62 1.10
C GLU A 92 -3.32 -8.04 1.66
N VAL A 93 -3.11 -6.74 1.46
CA VAL A 93 -1.93 -6.03 1.99
C VAL A 93 -2.37 -5.08 3.09
N TYR A 94 -1.77 -5.26 4.26
CA TYR A 94 -1.90 -4.35 5.40
C TYR A 94 -0.54 -3.69 5.64
N ALA A 95 -0.54 -2.37 5.79
CA ALA A 95 0.63 -1.59 6.18
C ALA A 95 0.53 -1.30 7.69
N VAL A 96 1.52 -1.77 8.44
CA VAL A 96 1.73 -1.36 9.83
C VAL A 96 2.63 -0.13 9.80
N VAL A 97 2.02 1.04 9.90
CA VAL A 97 2.69 2.34 9.77
C VAL A 97 3.19 2.78 11.14
N GLY A 98 4.51 2.92 11.27
CA GLY A 98 5.15 3.52 12.45
C GLY A 98 5.62 4.95 12.20
N ASN A 99 6.38 5.18 11.13
CA ASN A 99 6.98 6.48 10.80
C ASN A 99 6.86 6.80 9.30
N VAL A 100 5.76 7.46 8.90
CA VAL A 100 5.50 7.90 7.53
C VAL A 100 4.98 9.34 7.57
N THR A 101 5.56 10.20 6.75
CA THR A 101 5.18 11.62 6.68
C THR A 101 3.72 11.78 6.24
N GLY A 102 2.92 12.48 7.03
CA GLY A 102 1.52 12.79 6.72
C GLY A 102 0.52 11.67 7.01
N ILE A 103 0.95 10.56 7.64
CA ILE A 103 0.08 9.47 8.08
C ILE A 103 0.32 9.21 9.57
N ALA A 104 -0.76 9.11 10.35
CA ALA A 104 -0.66 8.74 11.75
C ALA A 104 -0.18 7.28 11.92
N PRO A 105 0.56 6.93 12.98
CA PRO A 105 0.90 5.53 13.25
C PRO A 105 -0.36 4.66 13.40
N GLY A 106 -0.35 3.45 12.84
CA GLY A 106 -1.51 2.55 12.88
C GLY A 106 -1.45 1.42 11.85
N ILE A 107 -2.53 0.63 11.80
CA ILE A 107 -2.68 -0.46 10.84
C ILE A 107 -3.66 -0.05 9.75
N TYR A 108 -3.21 -0.12 8.51
CA TYR A 108 -3.92 0.38 7.33
C TYR A 108 -4.12 -0.71 6.29
N LYS A 109 -5.34 -0.87 5.77
CA LYS A 109 -5.63 -1.79 4.65
C LYS A 109 -5.44 -1.09 3.29
N TYR A 110 -4.53 -1.60 2.46
CA TYR A 110 -4.32 -1.07 1.11
C TYR A 110 -5.50 -1.40 0.18
N LYS A 111 -6.12 -0.38 -0.41
CA LYS A 111 -7.21 -0.53 -1.38
C LYS A 111 -6.68 -0.31 -2.80
N TYR A 112 -6.16 -1.37 -3.40
CA TYR A 112 -5.57 -1.36 -4.75
C TYR A 112 -6.50 -0.82 -5.86
N ARG A 113 -7.82 -0.94 -5.73
CA ARG A 113 -8.80 -0.44 -6.72
C ARG A 113 -8.89 1.08 -6.75
N THR A 114 -8.61 1.72 -5.63
CA THR A 114 -8.78 3.15 -5.47
C THR A 114 -7.47 3.90 -5.40
N HIS A 115 -6.32 3.20 -5.32
CA HIS A 115 -4.97 3.78 -5.31
C HIS A 115 -4.86 4.91 -6.35
#